data_AF-A0A183GPR6-F1
#
_entry.id   AF-A0A183GPR6-F1
#
_cell.length_a   1.000
_cell.length_b   1.000
_cell.length_c   1.000
_cell.angle_alpha   90.00
_cell.angle_beta   90.00
_cell.angle_gamma   90.00
#
_symmetry.space_group_name_H-M   'P 1'
#
loop_
_entity.id
_entity.type
_entity.pdbx_description
1 polymer ?
#
loop_
_entity_poly.entity_id
_entity_poly.type
_entity_poly.pdbx_seq_one_letter_code
_entity_poly.pdbx_strand_id
1 'polypeptide(L)'
;MNILERTLDRQIHEIVQLSDNQCGFVAGSGTIDAIHATRLPVEKHREKQRPVHLAFLDLEKAFDRVPREVIWYALRQHGVQEELVE
;
A
#
# COMPACT_ATOMS: atom_id res chain seq x y z
N MET A 1 14.95 -12.58 -3.93
CA MET A 1 13.68 -13.27 -3.68
C MET A 1 13.84 -14.72 -4.08
N ASN A 2 13.65 -15.64 -3.15
CA ASN A 2 13.67 -17.07 -3.45
C ASN A 2 12.39 -17.46 -4.23
N ILE A 3 12.34 -18.70 -4.74
CA ILE A 3 11.20 -19.16 -5.56
C ILE A 3 9.90 -19.16 -4.75
N LEU A 4 9.95 -19.56 -3.48
CA LEU A 4 8.79 -19.59 -2.60
C LEU A 4 8.19 -18.20 -2.37
N GLU A 5 9.03 -17.22 -2.04
CA GLU A 5 8.62 -15.82 -1.86
C GLU A 5 7.94 -15.28 -3.10
N ARG A 6 8.46 -15.56 -4.31
CA ARG A 6 7.83 -15.16 -5.57
C ARG A 6 6.48 -15.84 -5.80
N THR A 7 6.36 -17.11 -5.44
CA THR A 7 5.11 -17.86 -5.59
C THR A 7 4.05 -17.33 -4.62
N LEU A 8 4.42 -17.07 -3.36
CA LEU A 8 3.54 -16.49 -2.35
C LEU A 8 3.09 -15.08 -2.72
N ASP A 9 4.03 -14.23 -3.13
CA ASP A 9 3.75 -12.86 -3.57
C ASP A 9 2.69 -12.84 -4.69
N ARG A 10 2.88 -13.68 -5.71
CA ARG A 10 1.90 -13.81 -6.80
C ARG A 10 0.53 -14.27 -6.31
N GLN A 11 0.46 -15.31 -5.48
CA GLN A 11 -0.81 -15.84 -4.98
C GLN A 11 -1.55 -14.81 -4.12
N ILE A 12 -0.84 -14.09 -3.26
CA ILE A 12 -1.42 -13.03 -2.42
C ILE A 12 -1.95 -11.90 -3.30
N HIS A 13 -1.19 -11.49 -4.33
CA HIS A 13 -1.63 -10.45 -5.28
C HIS A 13 -2.84 -10.85 -6.14
N GLU A 14 -3.09 -12.15 -6.35
CA GLU A 14 -4.30 -12.64 -7.04
C GLU A 14 -5.56 -12.54 -6.15
N ILE A 15 -5.39 -12.61 -4.83
CA ILE A 15 -6.48 -12.62 -3.84
C ILE A 15 -6.75 -11.21 -3.29
N VAL A 16 -5.69 -10.48 -2.97
CA VAL A 16 -5.76 -9.17 -2.30
C VAL A 16 -5.87 -8.06 -3.33
N GLN A 17 -6.99 -7.36 -3.33
CA GLN A 17 -7.15 -6.12 -4.09
C GLN A 17 -6.59 -4.94 -3.29
N LEU A 18 -5.55 -4.31 -3.83
CA LEU A 18 -4.99 -3.07 -3.29
C LEU A 18 -5.83 -1.86 -3.75
N SER A 19 -5.81 -0.79 -2.96
CA SER A 19 -6.42 0.47 -3.38
C SER A 19 -5.64 1.09 -4.54
N ASP A 20 -6.35 1.71 -5.48
CA ASP A 20 -5.74 2.50 -6.57
C ASP A 20 -4.81 3.63 -6.08
N ASN A 21 -4.96 4.05 -4.82
CA ASN A 21 -4.10 5.06 -4.19
C ASN A 21 -2.77 4.49 -3.68
N GLN A 22 -2.58 3.17 -3.69
CA GLN A 22 -1.34 2.52 -3.25
C GLN A 22 -0.32 2.53 -4.39
N CYS A 23 0.70 3.38 -4.27
CA CYS A 23 1.79 3.44 -5.26
C CYS A 23 3.04 2.63 -4.85
N GLY A 24 3.19 2.34 -3.55
CA GLY A 24 4.34 1.61 -3.02
C GLY A 24 4.18 0.10 -3.17
N PHE A 25 5.23 -0.59 -3.63
CA PHE A 25 5.26 -2.05 -3.83
C PHE A 25 4.20 -2.57 -4.81
N VAL A 26 3.72 -1.73 -5.73
CA VAL A 26 2.77 -2.11 -6.78
C VAL A 26 3.46 -2.10 -8.12
N ALA A 27 3.36 -3.20 -8.87
CA ALA A 27 3.94 -3.30 -10.21
C ALA A 27 3.30 -2.26 -11.14
N GLY A 28 4.14 -1.48 -11.83
CA GLY A 28 3.67 -0.43 -12.75
C GLY A 28 3.29 0.89 -12.07
N SER A 29 3.47 1.02 -10.74
CA SER A 29 3.35 2.29 -10.04
C SER A 29 4.67 2.66 -9.35
N GLY A 30 4.96 3.95 -9.22
CA GLY A 30 6.16 4.45 -8.58
C GLY A 30 5.98 5.79 -7.88
N THR A 31 7.10 6.29 -7.32
CA THR A 31 7.12 7.55 -6.57
C THR A 31 6.67 8.75 -7.43
N ILE A 32 6.92 8.72 -8.73
CA ILE A 32 6.47 9.77 -9.66
C ILE A 32 4.95 9.87 -9.68
N ASP A 33 4.25 8.72 -9.69
CA ASP A 33 2.79 8.68 -9.69
C ASP A 33 2.22 9.23 -8.39
N ALA A 34 2.79 8.85 -7.24
CA ALA A 34 2.39 9.35 -5.92
C ALA A 34 2.59 10.88 -5.80
N ILE A 35 3.73 11.39 -6.28
CA ILE A 35 4.00 12.84 -6.31
C ILE A 35 2.99 13.54 -7.21
N HIS A 36 2.72 12.98 -8.40
CA HIS A 36 1.77 13.56 -9.34
C HIS A 36 0.35 13.60 -8.75
N ALA A 37 -0.10 12.50 -8.14
CA ALA A 37 -1.40 12.39 -7.49
C ALA A 37 -1.57 13.40 -6.34
N THR A 38 -0.49 13.69 -5.59
CA THR A 38 -0.50 14.69 -4.51
C THR A 38 -0.45 16.12 -5.07
N ARG A 39 0.29 16.35 -6.15
CA ARG A 39 0.50 17.68 -6.73
C ARG A 39 -0.74 18.22 -7.43
N LEU A 40 -1.47 17.37 -8.14
CA LEU A 40 -2.67 17.76 -8.89
C LEU A 40 -3.74 18.50 -8.04
N PRO A 41 -4.17 18.00 -6.87
CA PRO A 41 -5.13 18.72 -6.03
C PRO A 41 -4.55 20.01 -5.46
N VAL A 42 -3.26 20.05 -5.12
CA VAL A 42 -2.59 21.28 -4.63
C VAL A 42 -2.66 22.39 -5.68
N GLU A 43 -2.31 22.08 -6.93
CA GLU A 43 -2.35 23.05 -8.02
C GLU A 43 -3.77 23.54 -8.30
N LYS A 44 -4.75 22.61 -8.39
CA LYS A 44 -6.17 22.95 -8.64
C LYS A 44 -6.78 23.86 -7.57
N HIS A 45 -6.38 23.73 -6.32
CA HIS A 45 -6.87 24.61 -5.25
C HIS A 45 -6.14 25.95 -5.26
N ARG A 46 -4.84 25.96 -5.56
CA ARG A 46 -4.04 27.19 -5.72
C ARG A 46 -4.59 28.08 -6.83
N GLU A 47 -5.00 27.49 -7.97
CA GLU A 47 -5.68 28.20 -9.06
C GLU A 47 -6.96 28.91 -8.59
N LYS A 48 -7.68 28.30 -7.64
CA LYS A 48 -8.93 28.85 -7.07
C LYS A 48 -8.71 29.72 -5.83
N GLN A 49 -7.45 30.03 -5.48
CA GLN A 49 -7.09 30.76 -4.26
C GLN A 49 -7.69 30.13 -2.99
N ARG A 50 -7.81 28.80 -2.97
CA ARG A 50 -8.30 28.05 -1.81
C ARG A 50 -7.13 27.45 -1.04
N PRO A 51 -7.15 27.49 0.30
CA PRO A 51 -6.13 26.83 1.10
C PRO A 51 -6.18 25.31 0.92
N VAL A 52 -5.01 24.67 1.00
CA VAL A 52 -4.84 23.22 1.05
C VAL A 52 -3.95 22.91 2.24
N HIS A 53 -4.35 21.91 3.03
CA HIS A 53 -3.53 21.39 4.12
C HIS A 53 -3.21 19.93 3.79
N LEU A 54 -1.92 19.58 3.88
CA LEU A 54 -1.42 18.22 3.67
C LEU A 54 -0.90 17.68 5.00
N ALA A 55 -1.30 16.46 5.35
CA ALA A 55 -0.74 15.73 6.47
C ALA A 55 0.15 14.62 5.93
N PHE A 56 1.44 14.69 6.26
CA PHE A 56 2.39 13.62 5.96
C PHE A 56 2.46 12.70 7.16
N LEU A 57 2.15 11.42 6.94
CA LEU A 57 2.16 10.39 7.95
C LEU A 57 3.26 9.39 7.59
N ASP A 58 4.13 9.09 8.55
CA ASP A 58 5.16 8.07 8.41
C ASP A 58 5.14 7.15 9.63
N LEU A 59 5.41 5.88 9.41
CA LEU A 59 5.44 4.86 10.46
C LEU A 59 6.88 4.55 10.82
N GLU A 60 7.25 4.83 12.07
CA GLU A 60 8.58 4.48 12.56
C GLU A 60 8.75 2.95 12.59
N LYS A 61 9.73 2.43 11.84
CA LYS A 61 10.06 0.99 11.79
C LYS A 61 8.86 0.09 11.45
N ALA A 62 8.15 0.43 10.37
CA ALA A 62 6.92 -0.25 9.96
C ALA A 62 7.05 -1.78 9.87
N PHE A 63 8.17 -2.31 9.38
CA PHE A 63 8.37 -3.77 9.28
C PHE A 63 8.72 -4.44 10.61
N ASP A 64 9.32 -3.72 11.55
CA ASP A 64 9.74 -4.28 12.84
C ASP A 64 8.63 -4.21 13.91
N ARG A 65 7.74 -3.22 13.80
CA ARG A 65 6.74 -2.91 14.84
C ARG A 65 5.36 -3.50 14.60
N VAL A 66 5.06 -3.95 13.38
CA VAL A 66 3.74 -4.53 13.09
C VAL A 66 3.63 -5.91 13.76
N PRO A 67 2.66 -6.14 14.67
CA PRO A 67 2.48 -7.44 15.29
C PRO A 67 2.06 -8.47 14.24
N ARG A 68 2.69 -9.65 14.28
CA ARG A 68 2.45 -10.72 13.30
C ARG A 68 0.99 -11.19 13.27
N GLU A 69 0.35 -11.24 14.45
CA GLU A 69 -1.08 -11.56 14.60
C GLU A 69 -2.00 -10.64 13.78
N VAL A 70 -1.63 -9.36 13.64
CA VAL A 70 -2.41 -8.39 12.88
C VAL A 70 -2.27 -8.64 11.37
N ILE A 71 -1.08 -9.07 10.92
CA ILE A 71 -0.85 -9.46 9.52
C ILE A 71 -1.71 -10.69 9.20
N TRP A 72 -1.70 -11.69 10.06
CA TRP A 72 -2.53 -12.91 9.90
C TRP A 72 -4.01 -12.61 9.87
N TYR A 73 -4.48 -11.77 10.80
CA TYR A 73 -5.85 -11.30 10.79
C TYR A 73 -6.20 -10.62 9.46
N ALA A 74 -5.35 -9.74 8.94
CA ALA A 74 -5.58 -9.06 7.67
C ALA A 74 -5.63 -10.03 6.48
N LEU A 75 -4.70 -10.99 6.38
CA LEU A 75 -4.69 -12.00 5.32
C LEU A 75 -5.97 -12.84 5.31
N ARG A 76 -6.46 -13.24 6.49
CA ARG A 76 -7.74 -13.96 6.63
C ARG A 76 -8.92 -13.11 6.17
N GLN A 77 -8.95 -11.82 6.52
CA GLN A 77 -10.02 -10.91 6.06
C GLN A 77 -10.05 -10.76 4.54
N HIS A 78 -8.90 -10.86 3.87
CA HIS A 78 -8.82 -10.81 2.42
C HIS A 78 -9.04 -12.18 1.74
N GLY A 79 -9.29 -13.25 2.50
CA GLY A 79 -9.58 -14.58 1.94
C GLY A 79 -8.36 -15.40 1.53
N VAL A 80 -7.19 -15.09 2.09
CA VAL A 80 -5.99 -15.92 1.94
C VAL A 80 -6.20 -17.24 2.69
N GLN A 81 -5.78 -18.35 2.07
CA GLN A 81 -5.93 -19.71 2.60
C GLN A 81 -5.19 -19.89 3.93
N GLU A 82 -5.79 -20.60 4.90
CA GLU A 82 -5.20 -20.82 6.23
C GLU A 82 -3.87 -21.59 6.17
N GLU A 83 -3.66 -22.42 5.15
CA GLU A 83 -2.40 -23.12 4.92
C GLU A 83 -1.21 -22.16 4.68
N LEU A 84 -1.50 -20.89 4.35
CA LEU A 84 -0.52 -19.82 4.16
C LEU A 84 -0.44 -18.87 5.36
N VAL A 85 -1.29 -19.04 6.37
CA VAL A 85 -1.42 -18.16 7.54
C VAL A 85 -1.17 -18.98 8.81
N GLU A 86 0.07 -18.98 9.29
CA GLU A 86 0.53 -19.73 10.48
C GLU A 86 0.80 -18.84 11.70
#